data_AF-A0A6G3XJN2-F1
#
_entry.id   AF-A0A6G3XJN2-F1
#
_cell.length_a   1.000
_cell.length_b   1.000
_cell.length_c   1.000
_cell.angle_alpha   90.00
_cell.angle_beta   90.00
_cell.angle_gamma   90.00
#
_symmetry.space_group_name_H-M   'P 1'
#
loop_
_entity.id
_entity.type
_entity.pdbx_description
1 polymer ?
#
loop_
_entity_poly.entity_id
_entity_poly.type
_entity_poly.pdbx_seq_one_letter_code
_entity_poly.pdbx_strand_id
1 'polypeptide(L)' 'AEGADLVDVGGESTRPGASRVDEAEELRRVVPVVRGLASEGVTVSVDTMRARVAEQAVAAGAALVNDVSGGLA' A
#
# COMPACT_ATOMS: atom_id res chain seq x y z
N ALA A 1 -21.57 -0.48 4.08
CA ALA A 1 -20.61 0.19 3.17
C ALA A 1 -20.79 1.68 3.32
N GLU A 2 -19.71 2.43 3.53
CA GLU A 2 -19.74 3.87 3.86
C GLU A 2 -19.54 4.78 2.63
N GLY A 3 -19.43 4.21 1.42
CA GLY A 3 -19.34 4.97 0.17
C GLY A 3 -17.92 5.41 -0.22
N ALA A 4 -16.89 4.67 0.18
CA ALA A 4 -15.51 4.94 -0.25
C ALA A 4 -15.32 4.56 -1.74
N ASP A 5 -14.83 5.50 -2.54
CA ASP A 5 -14.46 5.27 -3.95
C ASP A 5 -13.06 4.65 -4.11
N LEU A 6 -12.22 4.76 -3.06
CA LEU A 6 -10.82 4.35 -3.03
C LEU A 6 -10.50 3.77 -1.64
N VAL A 7 -9.67 2.72 -1.60
CA VAL A 7 -9.09 2.19 -0.36
C VAL A 7 -7.57 2.37 -0.41
N ASP A 8 -7.01 3.02 0.62
CA ASP A 8 -5.56 3.19 0.77
C ASP A 8 -5.00 2.12 1.71
N VAL A 9 -4.03 1.34 1.22
CA VAL A 9 -3.47 0.17 1.90
C VAL A 9 -2.01 0.43 2.28
N GLY A 10 -1.74 0.50 3.58
CA GLY A 10 -0.38 0.63 4.12
C GLY A 10 0.04 -0.59 4.95
N GLY A 11 1.28 -1.05 4.77
CA GLY A 11 1.88 -2.14 5.55
C GLY A 11 2.64 -1.67 6.79
N GLU A 12 2.95 -0.38 6.84
CA GLU A 12 3.66 0.32 7.90
C GLU A 12 2.77 1.42 8.49
N SER A 13 2.81 1.61 9.81
CA SER A 13 2.13 2.73 10.45
C SER A 13 3.06 3.94 10.46
N THR A 14 2.65 5.04 9.82
CA THR A 14 3.36 6.33 9.85
C THR A 14 3.10 7.16 11.12
N ARG A 15 2.30 6.63 12.06
CA ARG A 15 1.98 7.31 13.33
C ARG A 15 3.20 7.44 14.27
N PRO A 16 3.26 8.51 15.10
CA PRO A 16 4.33 8.67 16.09
C PRO A 16 4.49 7.46 17.01
N GLY A 17 5.72 6.95 17.13
CA GLY A 17 6.07 5.83 18.00
C GLY A 17 5.88 4.43 17.39
N ALA A 18 5.41 4.31 16.15
CA ALA A 18 5.40 3.04 15.46
C ALA A 18 6.84 2.58 15.11
N SER A 19 7.14 1.31 15.37
CA SER A 19 8.38 0.69 14.90
C SER A 19 8.29 0.44 13.40
N ARG A 20 9.30 0.89 12.65
CA ARG A 20 9.42 0.58 11.22
C ARG A 20 9.47 -0.93 11.02
N VAL A 21 8.73 -1.41 10.03
CA VAL A 21 8.86 -2.78 9.54
C VAL A 21 9.94 -2.83 8.46
N ASP A 22 10.56 -3.99 8.28
CA ASP A 22 11.41 -4.19 7.12
C ASP A 22 10.59 -4.33 5.83
N GLU A 23 11.25 -4.15 4.68
CA GLU A 23 10.62 -4.23 3.37
C GLU A 23 9.92 -5.58 3.13
N ALA A 24 10.46 -6.68 3.64
CA ALA A 24 9.91 -8.01 3.41
C ALA A 24 8.60 -8.23 4.19
N GLU A 25 8.52 -7.73 5.42
CA GLU A 25 7.30 -7.72 6.22
C GLU A 25 6.24 -6.80 5.61
N GLU A 26 6.62 -5.61 5.13
CA GLU A 26 5.70 -4.70 4.46
C GLU A 26 5.09 -5.34 3.20
N LEU A 27 5.92 -5.95 2.34
CA LEU A 27 5.47 -6.71 1.17
C LEU A 27 4.49 -7.83 1.55
N ARG A 28 4.79 -8.60 2.60
CA ARG A 28 3.93 -9.70 3.07
C ARG A 28 2.57 -9.22 3.55
N ARG A 29 2.48 -8.00 4.08
CA ARG A 29 1.21 -7.40 4.52
C ARG A 29 0.42 -6.80 3.36
N VAL A 30 1.07 -6.03 2.50
CA VAL A 30 0.41 -5.21 1.48
C VAL A 30 -0.05 -6.06 0.29
N VAL A 31 0.83 -6.87 -0.30
CA VAL A 31 0.58 -7.51 -1.59
C VAL A 31 -0.67 -8.42 -1.59
N PRO A 32 -0.91 -9.27 -0.57
CA PRO A 32 -2.11 -10.10 -0.54
C PRO A 32 -3.41 -9.29 -0.42
N VAL A 33 -3.39 -8.20 0.34
CA VAL A 33 -4.56 -7.33 0.56
C VAL A 33 -4.89 -6.57 -0.72
N VAL A 34 -3.88 -5.95 -1.35
CA VAL A 34 -4.05 -5.25 -2.63
C VAL A 34 -4.63 -6.19 -3.69
N ARG A 35 -4.06 -7.40 -3.83
CA ARG A 35 -4.53 -8.40 -4.80
C ARG A 35 -5.99 -8.80 -4.54
N GLY A 36 -6.35 -9.05 -3.28
CA GLY A 36 -7.72 -9.42 -2.91
C GLY A 36 -8.72 -8.33 -3.28
N LEU A 37 -8.47 -7.10 -2.82
CA LEU A 37 -9.34 -5.95 -3.08
C LEU A 37 -9.45 -5.64 -4.58
N ALA A 38 -8.34 -5.63 -5.31
CA ALA A 38 -8.33 -5.40 -6.74
C ALA A 38 -9.11 -6.48 -7.51
N SER A 39 -9.02 -7.75 -7.07
CA SER A 39 -9.78 -8.84 -7.70
C SER A 39 -11.29 -8.74 -7.52
N GLU A 40 -11.74 -8.01 -6.49
CA GLU A 40 -13.15 -7.70 -6.25
C GLU A 40 -13.60 -6.40 -6.95
N GLY A 41 -12.70 -5.74 -7.71
CA GLY A 41 -12.98 -4.50 -8.45
C GLY A 41 -12.89 -3.23 -7.61
N VAL A 42 -12.31 -3.30 -6.39
CA VAL A 42 -12.06 -2.11 -5.56
C VAL A 42 -10.88 -1.32 -6.14
N THR A 43 -11.02 -0.01 -6.28
CA THR A 43 -9.89 0.87 -6.61
C THR A 43 -8.97 0.97 -5.39
N VAL A 44 -7.71 0.58 -5.55
CA VAL A 44 -6.72 0.54 -4.46
C VAL A 44 -5.59 1.53 -4.70
N SER A 45 -5.24 2.29 -3.65
CA SER A 45 -3.99 3.02 -3.50
C SER A 45 -3.08 2.25 -2.53
N VAL A 46 -1.76 2.27 -2.77
CA VAL A 46 -0.77 1.75 -1.81
C VAL A 46 -0.06 2.91 -1.11
N ASP A 47 -0.11 2.94 0.23
CA ASP A 47 0.64 3.88 1.07
C ASP A 47 2.02 3.27 1.39
N THR A 48 3.03 3.72 0.64
CA THR A 48 4.41 3.29 0.85
C THR A 48 5.39 4.31 0.26
N MET A 49 6.53 4.45 0.93
CA MET A 49 7.67 5.22 0.45
C MET A 49 8.71 4.34 -0.26
N ARG A 50 8.51 3.01 -0.31
CA ARG A 50 9.49 2.07 -0.85
C ARG A 50 9.17 1.72 -2.29
N ALA A 51 10.10 2.02 -3.20
CA ALA A 51 9.95 1.74 -4.63
C ALA A 51 9.58 0.27 -4.91
N ARG A 52 10.19 -0.69 -4.20
CA ARG A 52 9.90 -2.11 -4.40
C ARG A 52 8.49 -2.51 -3.92
N VAL A 53 8.02 -1.94 -2.81
CA VAL A 53 6.64 -2.20 -2.32
C VAL A 53 5.64 -1.62 -3.31
N ALA A 54 5.88 -0.39 -3.77
CA ALA A 54 5.06 0.25 -4.79
C ALA A 54 4.99 -0.58 -6.08
N GLU A 55 6.15 -1.02 -6.60
CA GLU A 55 6.23 -1.88 -7.80
C GLU A 55 5.41 -3.16 -7.66
N GLN A 56 5.57 -3.88 -6.55
CA GLN A 56 4.85 -5.14 -6.32
C GLN A 56 3.35 -4.94 -6.09
N ALA A 57 2.95 -3.83 -5.44
CA ALA A 57 1.55 -3.48 -5.25
C ALA A 57 0.87 -3.12 -6.58
N VAL A 58 1.53 -2.35 -7.44
CA VAL A 58 1.02 -2.05 -8.79
C VAL A 58 0.89 -3.34 -9.60
N ALA A 59 1.90 -4.23 -9.56
CA ALA A 59 1.81 -5.55 -10.20
C ALA A 59 0.68 -6.42 -9.63
N ALA A 60 0.26 -6.19 -8.38
CA ALA A 60 -0.86 -6.86 -7.74
C ALA A 60 -2.23 -6.24 -8.02
N GLY A 61 -2.28 -5.06 -8.66
CA GLY A 61 -3.52 -4.38 -9.06
C GLY A 61 -3.79 -3.04 -8.40
N ALA A 62 -2.85 -2.48 -7.63
CA ALA A 62 -2.98 -1.10 -7.16
C ALA A 62 -3.01 -0.12 -8.36
N ALA A 63 -3.92 0.85 -8.31
CA ALA A 63 -4.09 1.87 -9.33
C ALA A 63 -3.31 3.16 -9.03
N LEU A 64 -2.95 3.40 -7.76
CA LEU A 64 -2.21 4.56 -7.31
C LEU A 64 -1.12 4.18 -6.31
N VAL A 65 -0.06 5.00 -6.26
CA VAL A 65 0.97 4.96 -5.22
C VAL A 65 0.89 6.28 -4.44
N ASN A 66 0.69 6.17 -3.13
CA ASN A 66 0.71 7.27 -2.18
C ASN A 66 2.06 7.27 -1.44
N ASP A 67 2.98 8.11 -1.90
CA ASP A 67 4.30 8.28 -1.29
C ASP A 67 4.38 9.66 -0.60
N VAL A 68 4.25 9.65 0.73
CA VAL A 68 4.30 10.86 1.56
C VAL A 68 5.68 11.55 1.57
N SER A 69 6.74 10.87 1.10
CA SER A 69 8.07 11.46 0.95
C SER A 69 8.20 12.36 -0.28
N GLY A 70 7.28 12.22 -1.24
CA GLY A 70 7.39 12.85 -2.55
C GLY A 70 8.53 12.29 -3.42
N GLY A 71 8.88 11.00 -3.26
CA GLY A 71 9.95 10.33 -4.00
C GLY A 71 11.36 10.62 -3.49
N LEU A 72 11.50 11.06 -2.24
CA LEU A 72 12.77 11.46 -1.62
C LEU A 72 13.30 10.45 -0.58
N ALA A 73 12.64 9.29 -0.46
CA ALA A 73 12.93 8.25 0.51
C ALA A 73 14.13 7.36 0.14
#